data_AF-R5KP10-F1
#
_entry.id   AF-R5KP10-F1
#
_cell.length_a   1.000
_cell.length_b   1.000
_cell.length_c   1.000
_cell.angle_alpha   90.00
_cell.angle_beta   90.00
_cell.angle_gamma   90.00
#
_symmetry.space_group_name_H-M   'P 1'
#
loop_
_entity.id
_entity.type
_entity.pdbx_description
1 polymer ?
#
loop_
_entity_poly.entity_id
_entity_poly.type
_entity_poly.pdbx_seq_one_letter_code
_entity_poly.pdbx_strand_id
1 'polypeptide(L)'
;MGFLSGAYGKLMAGKLVRDLQYQMTSVQSRLRRVTREIGDMEKNMQTQERNLKAQMQNQMQASIFGAMGQAGVSGFDQTNMLGVVGGMTSEQYSMYAIVQQQVQQQYSMAQSMWQNMFEMEREAQLQPLKDLEDSLQTEKDNLESRLKIAQAEYDAKKEEEKAGVKGLTPDYTGQG
;
A
#
# COMPACT_ATOMS: atom_id res chain seq x y z
N MET A 1 2.62 -33.09 45.63
CA MET A 1 2.72 -33.30 44.16
C MET A 1 2.35 -32.06 43.31
N GLY A 2 1.53 -31.11 43.79
CA GLY A 2 1.07 -29.96 42.98
C GLY A 2 2.14 -28.95 42.54
N PHE A 3 3.17 -28.70 43.35
CA PHE A 3 4.21 -27.71 43.03
C PHE A 3 5.04 -28.06 41.79
N LEU A 4 5.52 -29.30 41.67
CA LEU A 4 6.32 -29.75 40.52
C LEU A 4 5.50 -29.76 39.22
N SER A 5 4.21 -30.12 39.31
CA SER A 5 3.27 -30.05 38.19
C SER A 5 3.02 -28.60 37.73
N GLY A 6 2.83 -27.67 38.68
CA GLY A 6 2.67 -26.24 38.41
C GLY A 6 3.93 -25.61 37.80
N ALA A 7 5.12 -25.94 38.31
CA ALA A 7 6.40 -25.44 37.80
C ALA A 7 6.66 -25.91 36.36
N TYR A 8 6.42 -27.19 36.05
CA TYR A 8 6.52 -27.71 34.68
C TYR A 8 5.49 -27.04 33.74
N GLY A 9 4.24 -26.93 34.18
CA GLY A 9 3.17 -26.27 33.42
C GLY A 9 3.49 -24.81 33.10
N LYS A 10 4.02 -24.06 34.06
CA LYS A 10 4.46 -22.67 33.88
C LYS A 10 5.61 -22.55 32.87
N LEU A 11 6.60 -23.44 32.92
CA LEU A 11 7.71 -23.42 31.97
C LEU A 11 7.24 -23.67 30.54
N MET A 12 6.35 -24.64 30.34
CA MET A 12 5.78 -24.97 29.03
C MET A 12 4.89 -23.83 28.51
N ALA A 13 4.00 -23.29 29.35
CA ALA A 13 3.18 -22.13 28.99
C ALA A 13 4.03 -20.89 28.69
N GLY A 14 5.09 -20.64 29.46
CA GLY A 14 6.00 -19.52 29.24
C GLY A 14 6.88 -19.67 27.99
N LYS A 15 7.18 -20.90 27.56
CA LYS A 15 7.79 -21.16 26.25
C LYS A 15 6.81 -20.83 25.12
N LEU A 16 5.57 -21.32 25.22
CA LEU A 16 4.52 -21.05 24.24
C LEU A 16 4.27 -19.54 24.06
N VAL A 17 4.17 -18.78 25.16
CA VAL A 17 4.02 -17.31 25.11
C VAL A 17 5.18 -16.66 24.34
N ARG A 18 6.42 -17.05 24.61
CA ARG A 18 7.60 -16.51 23.91
C ARG A 18 7.59 -16.86 22.42
N ASP A 19 7.30 -18.12 22.08
CA ASP A 19 7.23 -18.57 20.70
C ASP A 19 6.17 -17.78 19.91
N LEU A 20 4.99 -17.54 20.51
CA LEU A 20 3.94 -16.70 19.93
C LEU A 20 4.35 -15.23 19.82
N GLN A 21 5.07 -14.67 20.80
CA GLN A 21 5.61 -13.30 20.73
C GLN A 21 6.64 -13.14 19.59
N TYR A 22 7.50 -14.14 19.36
CA TYR A 22 8.43 -14.13 18.23
C TYR A 22 7.69 -14.17 16.89
N GLN A 23 6.68 -15.03 16.77
CA GLN A 23 5.83 -15.09 15.58
C GLN A 23 5.13 -13.74 15.34
N MET A 24 4.56 -13.15 16.40
CA MET A 24 3.92 -11.82 16.34
C MET A 24 4.87 -10.75 15.81
N THR A 25 6.08 -10.68 16.37
CA THR A 25 7.09 -9.69 15.96
C THR A 25 7.47 -9.86 14.49
N SER A 26 7.61 -11.10 14.03
CA SER A 26 7.88 -11.42 12.64
C SER A 26 6.74 -10.99 11.71
N VAL A 27 5.49 -11.32 12.04
CA VAL A 27 4.30 -10.91 11.27
C VAL A 27 4.18 -9.39 11.22
N GLN A 28 4.31 -8.71 12.36
CA GLN A 28 4.26 -7.24 12.42
C GLN A 28 5.36 -6.58 11.57
N SER A 29 6.58 -7.15 11.56
CA SER A 29 7.66 -6.65 10.72
C SER A 29 7.34 -6.81 9.23
N ARG A 30 6.81 -7.97 8.83
CA ARG A 30 6.35 -8.24 7.45
C ARG A 30 5.22 -7.29 7.05
N LEU A 31 4.21 -7.13 7.90
CA LEU A 31 3.08 -6.22 7.69
C LEU A 31 3.57 -4.79 7.43
N ARG A 32 4.43 -4.24 8.31
CA ARG A 32 5.00 -2.89 8.14
C ARG A 32 5.84 -2.72 6.86
N ARG A 33 6.42 -3.78 6.32
CA ARG A 33 7.14 -3.72 5.05
C ARG A 33 6.15 -3.66 3.90
N VAL A 34 5.17 -4.56 3.86
CA VAL A 34 4.14 -4.63 2.82
C VAL A 34 3.32 -3.33 2.78
N THR A 35 2.86 -2.81 3.91
CA THR A 35 2.13 -1.53 3.98
C THR A 35 2.94 -0.37 3.41
N ARG A 36 4.26 -0.33 3.66
CA ARG A 36 5.14 0.70 3.08
C ARG A 36 5.34 0.51 1.59
N GLU A 37 5.52 -0.72 1.15
CA GLU A 37 5.67 -1.06 -0.27
C GLU A 37 4.42 -0.68 -1.07
N ILE A 38 3.22 -0.95 -0.54
CA ILE A 38 1.95 -0.48 -1.09
C ILE A 38 1.95 1.04 -1.21
N GLY A 39 2.26 1.77 -0.13
CA GLY A 39 2.24 3.23 -0.12
C GLY A 39 3.28 3.86 -1.08
N ASP A 40 4.49 3.31 -1.13
CA ASP A 40 5.55 3.77 -2.02
C ASP A 40 5.19 3.51 -3.49
N MET A 41 4.63 2.33 -3.78
CA MET A 41 4.17 1.97 -5.12
C MET A 41 3.00 2.83 -5.56
N GLU A 42 1.99 3.05 -4.72
CA GLU A 42 0.87 3.97 -5.02
C GLU A 42 1.36 5.37 -5.34
N LYS A 43 2.31 5.90 -4.56
CA LYS A 43 2.90 7.21 -4.81
C LYS A 43 3.70 7.26 -6.11
N ASN A 44 4.47 6.21 -6.41
CA ASN A 44 5.22 6.10 -7.65
C ASN A 44 4.28 6.04 -8.86
N MET A 45 3.22 5.24 -8.79
CA MET A 45 2.23 5.14 -9.87
C MET A 45 1.48 6.44 -10.09
N GLN A 46 1.07 7.13 -9.02
CA GLN A 46 0.46 8.45 -9.12
C GLN A 46 1.40 9.49 -9.74
N THR A 47 2.70 9.40 -9.42
CA THR A 47 3.72 10.27 -10.02
C THR A 47 3.91 9.95 -11.50
N GLN A 48 3.94 8.66 -11.87
CA GLN A 48 4.01 8.21 -13.26
C GLN A 48 2.79 8.66 -14.06
N GLU A 49 1.58 8.49 -13.52
CA GLU A 49 0.33 8.96 -14.14
C GLU A 49 0.39 10.47 -14.41
N ARG A 50 0.82 11.26 -13.42
CA ARG A 50 0.96 12.72 -13.58
C ARG A 50 1.99 13.08 -14.63
N ASN A 51 3.14 12.41 -14.64
CA ASN A 51 4.22 12.66 -15.62
C ASN A 51 3.78 12.29 -17.04
N LEU A 52 3.10 11.14 -17.19
CA LEU A 52 2.58 10.70 -18.48
C LEU A 52 1.46 11.62 -18.96
N LYS A 53 0.57 12.09 -18.08
CA LYS A 53 -0.44 13.10 -18.43
C LYS A 53 0.20 14.41 -18.92
N ALA A 54 1.28 14.86 -18.27
CA ALA A 54 2.01 16.05 -18.71
C ALA A 54 2.72 15.83 -20.05
N GLN A 55 3.34 14.67 -20.25
CA GLN A 55 3.97 14.30 -21.53
C GLN A 55 2.94 14.23 -22.66
N MET A 56 1.79 13.62 -22.40
CA MET A 56 0.68 13.50 -23.34
C MET A 56 0.12 14.87 -23.71
N GLN A 57 -0.04 15.78 -22.75
CA GLN A 57 -0.45 17.15 -23.04
C GLN A 57 0.56 17.87 -23.95
N ASN A 58 1.86 17.68 -23.71
CA ASN A 58 2.91 18.23 -24.56
C ASN A 58 2.89 17.62 -25.98
N GLN A 59 2.64 16.31 -26.09
CA GLN A 59 2.50 15.63 -27.39
C GLN A 59 1.25 16.09 -28.13
N MET A 60 0.12 16.27 -27.44
CA MET A 60 -1.10 16.83 -28.01
C MET A 60 -0.81 18.19 -28.61
N GLN A 61 -0.16 19.06 -27.84
CA GLN A 61 0.23 20.38 -28.34
C GLN A 61 1.13 20.24 -29.58
N ALA A 62 2.21 19.47 -29.51
CA ALA A 62 3.10 19.22 -30.66
C ALA A 62 2.37 18.68 -31.90
N SER A 63 1.38 17.81 -31.73
CA SER A 63 0.59 17.24 -32.84
C SER A 63 -0.34 18.27 -33.48
N ILE A 64 -0.96 19.17 -32.70
CA ILE A 64 -1.72 20.33 -33.22
C ILE A 64 -0.79 21.20 -34.08
N PHE A 65 0.41 21.50 -33.57
CA PHE A 65 1.41 22.30 -34.29
C PHE A 65 1.90 21.60 -35.58
N GLY A 66 2.17 20.30 -35.54
CA GLY A 66 2.59 19.52 -36.70
C GLY A 66 1.51 19.40 -37.78
N ALA A 67 0.26 19.18 -37.38
CA ALA A 67 -0.89 19.13 -38.28
C ALA A 67 -1.15 20.50 -38.94
N MET A 68 -0.97 21.60 -38.20
CA MET A 68 -1.02 22.96 -38.74
C MET A 68 0.09 23.24 -39.77
N GLY A 69 1.31 22.77 -39.51
CA GLY A 69 2.42 22.85 -40.46
C GLY A 69 2.15 22.06 -41.75
N GLN A 70 1.56 20.87 -41.65
CA GLN A 70 1.13 20.07 -42.82
C GLN A 70 -0.03 20.69 -43.59
N ALA A 71 -0.95 21.39 -42.91
CA ALA A 71 -2.06 22.11 -43.52
C ALA A 71 -1.63 23.38 -44.29
N GLY A 72 -0.31 23.63 -44.42
CA GLY A 72 0.25 24.73 -45.22
C GLY A 72 0.35 26.06 -44.47
N VAL A 73 0.10 26.07 -43.15
CA VAL A 73 0.23 27.28 -42.33
C VAL A 73 1.70 27.48 -41.95
N SER A 74 2.46 28.10 -42.85
CA SER A 74 3.87 28.46 -42.67
C SER A 74 4.01 29.66 -41.71
N GLY A 75 4.83 29.53 -40.65
CA GLY A 75 5.13 30.61 -39.69
C GLY A 75 4.71 30.34 -38.24
N PHE A 76 4.23 29.13 -37.93
CA PHE A 76 3.90 28.73 -36.56
C PHE A 76 5.16 28.55 -35.71
N ASP A 77 5.50 29.58 -34.92
CA ASP A 77 6.52 29.48 -33.89
C ASP A 77 5.93 28.91 -32.59
N GLN A 78 6.39 27.71 -32.22
CA GLN A 78 5.95 27.00 -31.01
C GLN A 78 6.21 27.80 -29.72
N THR A 79 7.16 28.73 -29.74
CA THR A 79 7.56 29.53 -28.57
C THR A 79 6.70 30.78 -28.35
N ASN A 80 5.91 31.22 -29.34
CA ASN A 80 5.12 32.44 -29.26
C ASN A 80 3.66 32.24 -29.69
N MET A 81 2.95 31.35 -28.99
CA MET A 81 1.55 31.01 -29.27
C MET A 81 0.62 32.22 -29.39
N LEU A 82 0.82 33.23 -28.52
CA LEU A 82 0.03 34.47 -28.54
C LEU A 82 0.32 35.33 -29.79
N GLY A 83 1.59 35.40 -30.21
CA GLY A 83 1.99 36.12 -31.42
C GLY A 83 1.53 35.45 -32.71
N VAL A 84 1.46 34.11 -32.71
CA VAL A 84 0.98 33.32 -33.85
C VAL A 84 -0.52 33.49 -34.06
N VAL A 85 -1.35 33.38 -33.00
CA VAL A 85 -2.80 33.56 -33.13
C VAL A 85 -3.19 34.98 -33.53
N GLY A 86 -2.41 35.99 -33.11
CA GLY A 86 -2.64 37.40 -33.47
C GLY A 86 -2.30 37.76 -34.92
N GLY A 87 -1.53 36.93 -35.64
CA GLY A 87 -1.08 37.17 -37.01
C GLY A 87 -1.77 36.30 -38.08
N MET A 88 -2.69 35.42 -37.69
CA MET A 88 -3.35 34.48 -38.60
C MET A 88 -4.47 35.15 -39.41
N THR A 89 -4.62 34.72 -40.67
CA THR A 89 -5.80 35.08 -41.46
C THR A 89 -7.04 34.35 -40.93
N SER A 90 -8.24 34.86 -41.23
CA SER A 90 -9.50 34.23 -40.79
C SER A 90 -9.64 32.76 -41.26
N GLU A 91 -9.10 32.42 -42.43
CA GLU A 91 -9.05 31.03 -42.93
C GLU A 91 -8.05 30.14 -42.18
N GLN A 92 -6.92 30.69 -41.75
CA GLN A 92 -5.97 29.93 -40.92
C GLN A 92 -6.54 29.69 -39.52
N TYR A 93 -7.28 30.65 -38.97
CA TYR A 93 -7.92 30.52 -37.67
C TYR A 93 -9.03 29.44 -37.69
N SER A 94 -9.85 29.39 -38.74
CA SER A 94 -10.86 28.35 -38.89
C SER A 94 -10.23 26.95 -39.05
N MET A 95 -9.16 26.83 -39.82
CA MET A 95 -8.39 25.59 -39.94
C MET A 95 -7.78 25.14 -38.61
N TYR A 96 -7.20 26.07 -37.83
CA TYR A 96 -6.70 25.79 -36.50
C TYR A 96 -7.78 25.28 -35.55
N ALA A 97 -8.96 25.91 -35.54
CA ALA A 97 -10.07 25.46 -34.70
C ALA A 97 -10.52 24.03 -35.06
N ILE A 98 -10.56 23.68 -36.35
CA ILE A 98 -10.90 22.34 -36.83
C ILE A 98 -9.83 21.32 -36.43
N VAL A 99 -8.56 21.63 -36.66
CA VAL A 99 -7.42 20.75 -36.30
C VAL A 99 -7.36 20.56 -34.78
N GLN A 100 -7.53 21.62 -34.01
CA GLN A 100 -7.58 21.56 -32.56
C GLN A 100 -8.71 20.66 -32.08
N GLN A 101 -9.92 20.81 -32.63
CA GLN A 101 -11.07 19.98 -32.28
C GLN A 101 -10.82 18.50 -32.61
N GLN A 102 -10.26 18.21 -33.78
CA GLN A 102 -9.97 16.85 -34.22
C GLN A 102 -8.90 16.17 -33.36
N VAL A 103 -7.81 16.87 -33.06
CA VAL A 103 -6.74 16.37 -32.19
C VAL A 103 -7.24 16.20 -30.77
N GLN A 104 -8.09 17.12 -30.28
CA GLN A 104 -8.68 17.02 -28.94
C GLN A 104 -9.59 15.78 -28.81
N GLN A 105 -10.37 15.43 -29.84
CA GLN A 105 -11.17 14.19 -29.85
C GLN A 105 -10.29 12.93 -29.85
N GLN A 106 -9.23 12.90 -30.65
CA GLN A 106 -8.27 11.79 -30.63
C GLN A 106 -7.60 11.66 -29.26
N TYR A 107 -7.26 12.80 -28.66
CA TYR A 107 -6.66 12.85 -27.33
C TYR A 107 -7.64 12.36 -26.25
N SER A 108 -8.91 12.73 -26.30
CA SER A 108 -9.89 12.24 -25.31
C SER A 108 -10.07 10.72 -25.38
N MET A 109 -10.02 10.16 -26.59
CA MET A 109 -10.06 8.72 -26.80
C MET A 109 -8.77 8.02 -26.31
N ALA A 110 -7.61 8.62 -26.56
CA ALA A 110 -6.35 8.12 -26.01
C ALA A 110 -6.35 8.20 -24.48
N GLN A 111 -6.79 9.31 -23.90
CA GLN A 111 -6.83 9.53 -22.46
C GLN A 111 -7.64 8.44 -21.74
N SER A 112 -8.80 8.05 -22.26
CA SER A 112 -9.61 6.98 -21.64
C SER A 112 -8.93 5.62 -21.74
N MET A 113 -8.29 5.30 -22.86
CA MET A 113 -7.52 4.05 -23.01
C MET A 113 -6.33 3.98 -22.04
N TRP A 114 -5.58 5.07 -21.89
CA TRP A 114 -4.45 5.13 -20.97
C TRP A 114 -4.89 5.08 -19.51
N GLN A 115 -5.98 5.77 -19.13
CA GLN A 115 -6.54 5.68 -17.78
C GLN A 115 -6.89 4.23 -17.44
N ASN A 116 -7.56 3.51 -18.33
CA ASN A 116 -7.88 2.10 -18.14
C ASN A 116 -6.61 1.23 -18.03
N MET A 117 -5.60 1.48 -18.85
CA MET A 117 -4.33 0.73 -18.73
C MET A 117 -3.63 1.00 -17.41
N PHE A 118 -3.60 2.24 -16.93
CA PHE A 118 -3.04 2.60 -15.64
C PHE A 118 -3.78 1.96 -14.48
N GLU A 119 -5.12 1.92 -14.54
CA GLU A 119 -5.93 1.25 -13.53
C GLU A 119 -5.65 -0.26 -13.51
N MET A 120 -5.59 -0.92 -14.67
CA MET A 120 -5.24 -2.34 -14.77
C MET A 120 -3.82 -2.62 -14.26
N GLU A 121 -2.84 -1.78 -14.64
CA GLU A 121 -1.46 -1.94 -14.18
C GLU A 121 -1.35 -1.72 -12.67
N ARG A 122 -2.07 -0.72 -12.15
CA ARG A 122 -2.16 -0.43 -10.72
C ARG A 122 -2.76 -1.59 -9.96
N GLU A 123 -3.86 -2.14 -10.45
CA GLU A 123 -4.50 -3.29 -9.83
C GLU A 123 -3.58 -4.52 -9.88
N ALA A 124 -2.96 -4.81 -11.03
CA ALA A 124 -2.07 -5.96 -11.20
C ALA A 124 -0.85 -5.93 -10.24
N GLN A 125 -0.30 -4.75 -9.97
CA GLN A 125 0.87 -4.62 -9.10
C GLN A 125 0.49 -4.51 -7.61
N LEU A 126 -0.57 -3.77 -7.27
CA LEU A 126 -0.96 -3.55 -5.88
C LEU A 126 -1.79 -4.68 -5.30
N GLN A 127 -2.63 -5.36 -6.10
CA GLN A 127 -3.54 -6.37 -5.58
C GLN A 127 -2.82 -7.51 -4.83
N PRO A 128 -1.73 -8.09 -5.36
CA PRO A 128 -0.99 -9.13 -4.63
C PRO A 128 -0.42 -8.65 -3.29
N LEU A 129 -0.01 -7.38 -3.21
CA LEU A 129 0.50 -6.78 -1.98
C LEU A 129 -0.62 -6.54 -0.97
N LYS A 130 -1.80 -6.09 -1.43
CA LYS A 130 -2.99 -5.93 -0.60
C LYS A 130 -3.50 -7.26 -0.05
N ASP A 131 -3.57 -8.28 -0.89
CA ASP A 131 -3.92 -9.65 -0.47
C ASP A 131 -2.94 -10.17 0.59
N LEU A 132 -1.65 -9.89 0.41
CA LEU A 132 -0.62 -10.22 1.39
C LEU A 132 -0.80 -9.43 2.69
N GLU A 133 -1.09 -8.13 2.64
CA GLU A 133 -1.39 -7.29 3.80
C GLU A 133 -2.57 -7.85 4.59
N ASP A 134 -3.67 -8.18 3.93
CA ASP A 134 -4.88 -8.76 4.54
C ASP A 134 -4.58 -10.12 5.19
N SER A 135 -3.79 -10.96 4.52
CA SER A 135 -3.38 -12.25 5.07
C SER A 135 -2.52 -12.10 6.33
N LEU A 136 -1.58 -11.15 6.33
CA LEU A 136 -0.70 -10.87 7.47
C LEU A 136 -1.48 -10.23 8.62
N GLN A 137 -2.46 -9.40 8.31
CA GLN A 137 -3.36 -8.80 9.30
C GLN A 137 -4.21 -9.88 9.97
N THR A 138 -4.72 -10.83 9.19
CA THR A 138 -5.44 -12.02 9.72
C THR A 138 -4.53 -12.91 10.57
N GLU A 139 -3.28 -13.15 10.14
CA GLU A 139 -2.29 -13.92 10.91
C GLU A 139 -1.98 -13.22 12.24
N LYS A 140 -1.81 -11.90 12.23
CA LYS A 140 -1.60 -11.07 13.41
C LYS A 140 -2.77 -11.20 14.39
N ASP A 141 -4.01 -11.04 13.94
CA ASP A 141 -5.19 -11.09 14.81
C ASP A 141 -5.37 -12.48 15.44
N ASN A 142 -5.08 -13.54 14.66
CA ASN A 142 -5.05 -14.91 15.17
C ASN A 142 -3.95 -15.09 16.24
N LEU A 143 -2.74 -14.58 16.01
CA LEU A 143 -1.66 -14.64 16.99
C LEU A 143 -1.99 -13.84 18.25
N GLU A 144 -2.62 -12.66 18.13
CA GLU A 144 -3.03 -11.86 19.28
C GLU A 144 -4.03 -12.62 20.16
N SER A 145 -4.99 -13.32 19.54
CA SER A 145 -5.94 -14.18 20.23
C SER A 145 -5.23 -15.33 20.97
N ARG A 146 -4.35 -16.06 20.27
CA ARG A 146 -3.58 -17.17 20.87
C ARG A 146 -2.69 -16.71 22.01
N LEU A 147 -2.07 -15.54 21.88
CA LEU A 147 -1.19 -14.95 22.88
C LEU A 147 -1.96 -14.55 24.14
N LYS A 148 -3.17 -13.98 24.00
CA LYS A 148 -4.06 -13.72 25.15
C LYS A 148 -4.41 -14.98 25.92
N ILE A 149 -4.77 -16.06 25.21
CA ILE A 149 -5.10 -17.35 25.84
C ILE A 149 -3.87 -17.94 26.53
N ALA A 150 -2.74 -18.01 25.83
CA ALA A 150 -1.50 -18.56 26.38
C ALA A 150 -0.98 -17.76 27.59
N GLN A 151 -1.19 -16.43 27.60
CA GLN A 151 -0.83 -15.59 28.73
C GLN A 151 -1.72 -15.88 29.95
N ALA A 152 -3.03 -16.03 29.74
CA ALA A 152 -3.96 -16.40 30.81
C ALA A 152 -3.63 -17.79 31.39
N GLU A 153 -3.29 -18.76 30.54
CA GLU A 153 -2.83 -20.09 30.99
C GLU A 153 -1.53 -20.01 31.78
N TYR A 154 -0.56 -19.21 31.32
CA TYR A 154 0.70 -19.00 32.02
C TYR A 154 0.49 -18.38 33.41
N ASP A 155 -0.37 -17.36 33.51
CA ASP A 155 -0.69 -16.70 34.77
C ASP A 155 -1.45 -17.64 35.72
N ALA A 156 -2.37 -18.45 35.21
CA ALA A 156 -3.03 -19.50 35.99
C ALA A 156 -2.03 -20.54 36.54
N LYS A 157 -1.08 -21.00 35.71
CA LYS A 157 -0.02 -21.94 36.14
C LYS A 157 0.95 -21.33 37.15
N LYS A 158 1.21 -20.03 37.05
CA LYS A 158 2.01 -19.28 38.02
C LYS A 158 1.31 -19.19 39.38
N GLU A 159 -0.01 -19.01 39.40
CA GLU A 159 -0.78 -19.03 40.65
C GLU A 159 -0.90 -20.45 41.24
N GLU A 160 -1.07 -21.48 40.40
CA GLU A 160 -1.08 -22.89 40.81
C GLU A 160 0.26 -23.29 41.47
N GLU A 161 1.39 -22.87 40.89
CA GLU A 161 2.72 -23.05 41.47
C GLU A 161 2.81 -22.38 42.85
N LYS A 162 2.44 -21.08 42.97
CA LYS A 162 2.47 -20.34 44.24
C LYS A 162 1.61 -21.00 45.32
N ALA A 163 0.41 -21.46 44.96
CA ALA A 163 -0.46 -22.19 45.88
C ALA A 163 0.17 -23.52 46.33
N GLY A 164 0.81 -24.24 45.40
CA GLY A 164 1.58 -25.44 45.68
C GLY A 164 2.78 -25.21 46.59
N VAL A 165 3.46 -24.06 46.49
CA VAL A 165 4.54 -23.65 47.42
C VAL A 165 4.00 -23.41 48.82
N LYS A 166 2.87 -22.71 48.97
CA LYS A 166 2.26 -22.46 50.29
C LYS A 166 1.82 -23.75 51.00
N GLY A 167 1.43 -24.78 50.25
CA GLY A 167 1.14 -26.11 50.81
C GLY A 167 2.38 -26.95 51.13
N LEU A 168 3.58 -26.50 50.75
CA LEU A 168 4.87 -27.16 51.02
C LEU A 168 5.67 -26.48 52.13
N THR A 169 5.36 -25.23 52.46
CA THR A 169 5.93 -24.57 53.65
C THR A 169 5.42 -25.28 54.90
N PRO A 170 6.29 -25.92 55.71
CA PRO A 170 5.88 -26.51 56.97
C PRO A 170 5.34 -25.41 57.89
N ASP A 171 4.19 -25.64 58.53
CA ASP A 171 3.76 -24.82 59.65
C ASP A 171 4.80 -24.97 60.77
N TYR A 172 5.72 -24.00 60.88
CA TYR A 172 6.63 -23.87 62.01
C TYR A 172 5.92 -23.31 63.25
N THR A 173 4.62 -23.58 63.42
CA THR A 173 3.92 -23.43 64.70
C THR A 173 3.85 -24.80 65.36
N GLY A 174 5.03 -25.32 65.71
CA GLY A 174 5.14 -26.49 66.58
C GLY A 174 4.56 -26.15 67.95
N GLN A 175 3.59 -26.95 68.36
CA GLN A 175 3.23 -27.11 69.76
C GLN A 175 4.49 -27.45 70.58
N GLY A 176 4.69 -26.72 71.67
CA GLY A 176 5.75 -26.87 72.65
C GLY A 176 5.63 -25.78 73.70
#